data_AF-A0A847L207-F1
#
_entry.id   AF-A0A847L207-F1
#
_cell.length_a   1.000
_cell.length_b   1.000
_cell.length_c   1.000
_cell.angle_alpha   90.00
_cell.angle_beta   90.00
_cell.angle_gamma   90.00
#
_symmetry.space_group_name_H-M   'P 1'
#
loop_
_entity.id
_entity.type
_entity.pdbx_description
1 polymer ?
#
loop_
_entity_poly.entity_id
_entity_poly.type
_entity_poly.pdbx_seq_one_letter_code
_entity_poly.pdbx_strand_id
1 'polypeptide(L)'
;MKKPSFPPQSDQLYSVNHRLSILIGNSYETKRIDEWLTDDPLSLAKVRHKHKFELEPHLNRLLFERLRRIPNEKKQFLGLELNINFPGYSDPIPASVPYNRYPVKFYKWWIDNQDEITLSFKERLTLINEVNMLDSTVLLPKHQALMGG
;
A
#
# COMPACT_ATOMS: atom_id res chain seq x y z
N MET A 1 -14.69 -20.48 -13.72
CA MET A 1 -15.07 -19.38 -12.81
C MET A 1 -16.07 -18.47 -13.51
N LYS A 2 -17.13 -18.02 -12.81
CA LYS A 2 -18.06 -17.02 -13.37
C LYS A 2 -17.33 -15.70 -13.61
N LYS A 3 -17.67 -14.99 -14.69
CA LYS A 3 -17.13 -13.65 -14.99
C LYS A 3 -17.81 -12.60 -14.08
N PRO A 4 -17.10 -11.52 -13.69
CA PRO A 4 -17.72 -10.40 -12.98
C PRO A 4 -18.76 -9.70 -13.87
N SER A 5 -19.89 -9.31 -13.29
CA SER A 5 -20.92 -8.54 -13.99
C SER A 5 -20.54 -7.07 -14.16
N PHE A 6 -19.77 -6.52 -13.22
CA PHE A 6 -19.30 -5.13 -13.21
C PHE A 6 -17.78 -5.09 -12.93
N PRO A 7 -16.94 -5.51 -13.88
CA PRO A 7 -15.48 -5.52 -13.68
C PRO A 7 -14.92 -4.12 -13.42
N PRO A 8 -13.83 -3.99 -12.63
CA PRO A 8 -13.16 -2.70 -12.42
C PRO A 8 -12.64 -2.12 -13.74
N GLN A 9 -12.92 -0.83 -13.99
CA GLN A 9 -12.47 -0.07 -15.16
C GLN A 9 -11.44 0.98 -14.71
N SER A 10 -10.21 0.91 -15.24
CA SER A 10 -9.10 1.78 -14.82
C SER A 10 -9.29 3.25 -15.18
N ASP A 11 -10.06 3.55 -16.22
CA ASP A 11 -10.33 4.88 -16.77
C ASP A 11 -11.62 5.51 -16.23
N GLN A 12 -12.33 4.82 -15.33
CA GLN A 12 -13.62 5.28 -14.80
C GLN A 12 -13.47 6.01 -13.47
N LEU A 13 -14.17 7.14 -13.34
CA LEU A 13 -14.43 7.80 -12.06
C LEU A 13 -15.67 7.17 -11.42
N TYR A 14 -15.45 6.45 -10.32
CA TYR A 14 -16.49 5.77 -9.56
C TYR A 14 -17.14 6.71 -8.53
N SER A 15 -18.43 6.96 -8.71
CA SER A 15 -19.36 7.60 -7.75
C SER A 15 -20.15 6.58 -6.93
N VAL A 16 -20.89 7.06 -5.92
CA VAL A 16 -21.65 6.23 -4.95
C VAL A 16 -22.54 5.15 -5.57
N ASN A 17 -23.16 5.41 -6.72
CA ASN A 17 -24.15 4.51 -7.32
C ASN A 17 -23.54 3.51 -8.31
N HIS A 18 -22.27 3.66 -8.67
CA HIS A 18 -21.60 2.70 -9.53
C HIS A 18 -21.50 1.35 -8.82
N ARG A 19 -21.64 0.28 -9.60
CA ARG A 19 -21.48 -1.09 -9.13
C ARG A 19 -20.08 -1.58 -9.45
N LEU A 20 -19.52 -2.35 -8.54
CA LEU A 20 -18.22 -2.97 -8.71
C LEU A 20 -18.29 -4.43 -8.25
N SER A 21 -17.84 -5.34 -9.10
CA SER A 21 -17.69 -6.75 -8.80
C SER A 21 -16.27 -7.03 -8.29
N ILE A 22 -16.15 -7.51 -7.06
CA ILE A 22 -14.87 -7.89 -6.44
C ILE A 22 -14.88 -9.39 -6.17
N LEU A 23 -13.75 -10.07 -6.43
CA LEU A 23 -13.57 -11.47 -6.08
C LEU A 23 -13.29 -11.59 -4.58
N ILE A 24 -14.24 -12.16 -3.83
CA ILE A 24 -14.14 -12.45 -2.40
C ILE A 24 -14.11 -13.96 -2.23
N GLY A 25 -12.99 -14.49 -1.70
CA GLY A 25 -12.76 -15.92 -1.65
C GLY A 25 -12.80 -16.54 -3.06
N ASN A 26 -13.82 -17.37 -3.32
CA ASN A 26 -14.00 -18.07 -4.60
C ASN A 26 -15.18 -17.52 -5.44
N SER A 27 -15.81 -16.43 -5.03
CA SER A 27 -16.99 -15.86 -5.72
C SER A 27 -16.87 -14.35 -5.94
N TYR A 28 -17.45 -13.87 -7.05
CA TYR A 28 -17.63 -12.44 -7.27
C TYR A 28 -18.84 -11.94 -6.51
N GLU A 29 -18.62 -10.98 -5.62
CA GLU A 29 -19.66 -10.16 -5.01
C GLU A 29 -19.79 -8.86 -5.79
N THR A 30 -21.02 -8.39 -6.00
CA THR A 30 -21.28 -7.09 -6.66
C THR A 30 -22.05 -6.21 -5.70
N LYS A 31 -21.48 -5.06 -5.38
CA LYS A 31 -22.09 -4.04 -4.52
C LYS A 31 -21.90 -2.66 -5.16
N ARG A 32 -22.68 -1.69 -4.71
CA ARG A 32 -22.45 -0.26 -4.97
C ARG A 32 -21.19 0.21 -4.25
N ILE A 33 -20.61 1.33 -4.69
CA ILE A 33 -19.38 1.86 -4.10
C ILE A 33 -19.59 2.25 -2.63
N ASP A 34 -20.73 2.82 -2.27
CA ASP A 34 -21.05 3.17 -0.87
C ASP A 34 -21.23 1.95 0.03
N GLU A 35 -21.82 0.87 -0.48
CA GLU A 35 -21.92 -0.43 0.17
C GLU A 35 -20.52 -1.03 0.39
N TRP A 36 -19.64 -0.99 -0.61
CA TRP A 36 -18.24 -1.41 -0.45
C TRP A 36 -17.49 -0.58 0.60
N LEU A 37 -17.67 0.74 0.61
CA LEU A 37 -17.06 1.64 1.60
C LEU A 37 -17.53 1.36 3.04
N THR A 38 -18.71 0.79 3.19
CA THR A 38 -19.33 0.51 4.49
C THR A 38 -19.00 -0.91 4.98
N ASP A 39 -19.20 -1.91 4.12
CA ASP A 39 -19.17 -3.32 4.50
C ASP A 39 -17.76 -3.91 4.43
N ASP A 40 -17.00 -3.58 3.37
CA ASP A 40 -15.65 -4.12 3.14
C ASP A 40 -14.75 -3.11 2.38
N PRO A 41 -14.34 -2.03 3.07
CA PRO A 41 -13.47 -1.01 2.49
C PRO A 41 -12.07 -1.56 2.14
N LEU A 42 -11.64 -2.65 2.78
CA LEU A 42 -10.33 -3.24 2.52
C LEU A 42 -10.28 -3.91 1.15
N SER A 43 -11.32 -4.68 0.80
CA SER A 43 -11.42 -5.29 -0.53
C SER A 43 -11.53 -4.23 -1.62
N LEU A 44 -12.29 -3.16 -1.40
CA LEU A 44 -12.35 -2.03 -2.32
C LEU A 44 -10.97 -1.40 -2.55
N ALA A 45 -10.23 -1.13 -1.47
CA ALA A 45 -8.90 -0.56 -1.54
C ALA A 45 -7.91 -1.45 -2.31
N LYS A 46 -7.95 -2.77 -2.11
CA LYS A 46 -7.13 -3.73 -2.86
C LYS A 46 -7.40 -3.68 -4.35
N VAL A 47 -8.67 -3.71 -4.75
CA VAL A 47 -9.05 -3.68 -6.16
C VAL A 47 -8.72 -2.32 -6.77
N ARG A 48 -8.97 -1.21 -6.06
CA ARG A 48 -8.55 0.12 -6.49
C ARG A 48 -7.05 0.20 -6.71
N HIS A 49 -6.25 -0.26 -5.75
CA HIS A 49 -4.79 -0.24 -5.87
C HIS A 49 -4.31 -1.09 -7.06
N LYS A 50 -4.94 -2.24 -7.30
CA LYS A 50 -4.59 -3.15 -8.40
C LYS A 50 -4.99 -2.60 -9.77
N HIS A 51 -6.19 -2.04 -9.90
CA HIS A 51 -6.77 -1.62 -11.18
C HIS A 51 -6.59 -0.12 -11.46
N LYS A 52 -6.07 0.64 -10.49
CA LYS A 52 -5.75 2.07 -10.60
C LYS A 52 -6.92 2.94 -11.09
N PHE A 53 -8.15 2.59 -10.72
CA PHE A 53 -9.33 3.42 -10.99
C PHE A 53 -9.48 4.53 -9.95
N GLU A 54 -10.26 5.56 -10.30
CA GLU A 54 -10.49 6.70 -9.42
C GLU A 54 -11.86 6.67 -8.74
N LEU A 55 -11.91 7.23 -7.53
CA LEU A 55 -13.13 7.50 -6.79
C LEU A 55 -13.37 9.01 -6.77
N GLU A 56 -14.62 9.43 -6.66
CA GLU A 56 -14.92 10.85 -6.38
C GLU A 56 -14.17 11.31 -5.11
N PRO A 57 -13.72 12.58 -5.02
CA PRO A 57 -12.85 13.04 -3.93
C PRO A 57 -13.39 12.77 -2.53
N HIS A 58 -14.70 12.93 -2.33
CA HIS A 58 -15.33 12.68 -1.03
C HIS A 58 -15.34 11.19 -0.65
N LEU A 59 -15.40 10.29 -1.63
CA LEU A 59 -15.32 8.84 -1.44
C LEU A 59 -13.88 8.39 -1.16
N ASN A 60 -12.88 9.01 -1.79
CA ASN A 60 -11.48 8.82 -1.43
C ASN A 60 -11.24 9.19 0.05
N ARG A 61 -11.78 10.33 0.51
CA ARG A 61 -11.70 10.72 1.92
C ARG A 61 -12.36 9.68 2.83
N LEU A 62 -13.55 9.21 2.45
CA LEU A 62 -14.26 8.19 3.23
C LEU A 62 -13.45 6.88 3.29
N LEU A 63 -12.93 6.40 2.17
CA LEU A 63 -12.10 5.20 2.12
C LEU A 63 -10.89 5.33 3.03
N PHE A 64 -10.17 6.45 2.96
CA PHE A 64 -9.02 6.73 3.82
C PHE A 64 -9.38 6.64 5.31
N GLU A 65 -10.47 7.29 5.74
CA GLU A 65 -10.93 7.24 7.14
C GLU A 65 -11.29 5.82 7.61
N ARG A 66 -11.86 5.00 6.72
CA ARG A 66 -12.15 3.60 7.03
C ARG A 66 -10.87 2.78 7.16
N LEU A 67 -9.93 2.95 6.24
CA LEU A 67 -8.64 2.24 6.24
C LEU A 67 -7.75 2.62 7.43
N ARG A 68 -7.86 3.84 7.95
CA ARG A 68 -7.11 4.30 9.13
C ARG A 68 -7.34 3.41 10.37
N ARG A 69 -8.53 2.81 10.48
CA ARG A 69 -8.91 1.93 11.60
C ARG A 69 -8.47 0.48 11.42
N ILE A 70 -7.98 0.11 10.24
CA ILE A 70 -7.53 -1.24 9.92
C ILE A 70 -6.02 -1.34 10.23
N PRO A 71 -5.55 -2.43 10.85
CA PRO A 71 -4.12 -2.69 11.06
C PRO A 71 -3.27 -2.65 9.77
N ASN A 72 -2.03 -2.18 9.87
CA ASN A 72 -1.11 -2.03 8.73
C ASN A 72 -0.76 -3.37 8.04
N GLU A 73 -0.63 -4.45 8.81
CA GLU A 73 -0.45 -5.83 8.33
C GLU A 73 -1.49 -6.24 7.25
N LYS A 74 -2.74 -5.74 7.32
CA LYS A 74 -3.79 -6.06 6.34
C LYS A 74 -3.73 -5.17 5.10
N LYS A 75 -3.01 -4.05 5.18
CA LYS A 75 -2.91 -2.98 4.18
C LYS A 75 -1.52 -2.92 3.51
N GLN A 76 -0.65 -3.89 3.76
CA GLN A 76 0.70 -3.97 3.17
C GLN A 76 0.74 -3.83 1.65
N PHE A 77 -0.35 -4.16 0.95
CA PHE A 77 -0.48 -3.97 -0.50
C PHE A 77 -0.38 -2.50 -0.95
N LEU A 78 -0.54 -1.54 -0.03
CA LEU A 78 -0.33 -0.11 -0.29
C LEU A 78 1.16 0.27 -0.34
N GLY A 79 2.06 -0.59 0.16
CA GLY A 79 3.50 -0.38 0.15
C GLY A 79 3.90 0.98 0.74
N LEU A 80 4.64 1.77 -0.04
CA LEU A 80 5.12 3.09 0.38
C LEU A 80 4.02 4.16 0.57
N GLU A 81 2.78 3.90 0.12
CA GLU A 81 1.63 4.78 0.37
C GLU A 81 1.07 4.62 1.78
N LEU A 82 1.48 3.59 2.52
CA LEU A 82 0.98 3.33 3.86
C LEU A 82 1.55 4.34 4.86
N ASN A 83 0.68 4.87 5.74
CA ASN A 83 1.14 5.69 6.85
C ASN A 83 1.74 4.81 7.96
N ILE A 84 2.95 5.15 8.40
CA ILE A 84 3.74 4.44 9.40
C ILE A 84 4.10 5.36 10.57
N ASN A 85 4.30 4.77 11.74
CA ASN A 85 4.84 5.46 12.90
C ASN A 85 6.36 5.51 12.79
N PHE A 86 6.88 6.55 12.13
CA PHE A 86 8.32 6.69 11.92
C PHE A 86 8.97 7.54 13.03
N PRO A 87 10.11 7.11 13.62
CA PRO A 87 10.78 7.86 14.69
C PRO A 87 11.09 9.31 14.30
N GLY A 88 10.75 10.24 15.19
CA GLY A 88 10.94 11.68 14.98
C GLY A 88 9.74 12.42 14.37
N TYR A 89 8.63 11.73 14.10
CA TYR A 89 7.38 12.33 13.68
C TYR A 89 6.31 12.19 14.78
N SER A 90 5.50 13.24 14.96
CA SER A 90 4.40 13.26 15.94
C SER A 90 3.20 12.43 15.49
N ASP A 91 3.02 12.31 14.18
CA ASP A 91 1.85 11.69 13.55
C ASP A 91 2.29 10.66 12.50
N PRO A 92 1.46 9.65 12.20
CA PRO A 92 1.75 8.69 11.14
C PRO A 92 1.91 9.39 9.78
N ILE A 93 3.03 9.13 9.11
CA ILE A 93 3.35 9.72 7.80
C ILE A 93 3.44 8.63 6.72
N PRO A 94 3.20 8.95 5.43
CA PRO A 94 3.42 8.00 4.36
C PRO A 94 4.85 7.47 4.38
N ALA A 95 5.05 6.16 4.27
CA ALA A 95 6.35 5.50 4.29
C ALA A 95 7.28 5.99 3.17
N SER A 96 6.71 6.47 2.05
CA SER A 96 7.44 7.15 0.98
C SER A 96 8.24 8.38 1.45
N VAL A 97 7.79 9.07 2.50
CA VAL A 97 8.48 10.26 3.03
C VAL A 97 9.84 9.91 3.62
N PRO A 98 9.94 9.05 4.66
CA PRO A 98 11.22 8.66 5.22
C PRO A 98 12.03 7.77 4.26
N TYR A 99 11.39 6.96 3.41
CA TYR A 99 12.07 6.20 2.35
C TYR A 99 12.92 7.12 1.48
N ASN A 100 12.36 8.24 0.99
CA ASN A 100 13.07 9.16 0.09
C ASN A 100 14.00 10.14 0.82
N ARG A 101 13.62 10.60 2.04
CA ARG A 101 14.37 11.65 2.75
C ARG A 101 15.49 11.12 3.63
N TYR A 102 15.31 9.93 4.19
CA TYR A 102 16.20 9.37 5.21
C TYR A 102 16.46 7.87 4.95
N PRO A 103 16.97 7.48 3.78
CA PRO A 103 17.08 6.07 3.35
C PRO A 103 17.81 5.18 4.38
N VAL A 104 18.89 5.66 5.00
CA VAL A 104 19.61 4.92 6.06
C VAL A 104 18.76 4.68 7.31
N LYS A 105 18.03 5.70 7.78
CA LYS A 105 17.15 5.54 8.97
C LYS A 105 15.93 4.68 8.62
N PHE A 106 15.38 4.89 7.43
CA PHE A 106 14.25 4.11 6.94
C PHE A 106 14.61 2.64 6.79
N TYR A 107 15.79 2.32 6.25
CA TYR A 107 16.27 0.95 6.14
C TYR A 107 16.35 0.27 7.51
N LYS A 108 16.98 0.91 8.50
CA LYS A 108 17.08 0.37 9.86
C LYS A 108 15.69 0.08 10.44
N TRP A 109 14.79 1.05 10.36
CA TRP A 109 13.39 0.87 10.77
C TRP A 109 12.71 -0.28 10.00
N TRP A 110 12.88 -0.35 8.68
CA TRP A 110 12.23 -1.35 7.84
C TRP A 110 12.70 -2.78 8.15
N ILE A 111 13.97 -2.97 8.51
CA ILE A 111 14.48 -4.29 8.94
C ILE A 111 13.73 -4.80 10.17
N ASP A 112 13.38 -3.92 11.10
CA ASP A 112 12.68 -4.27 12.34
C ASP A 112 11.14 -4.32 12.19
N ASN A 113 10.59 -3.79 11.09
CA ASN A 113 9.14 -3.60 10.88
C ASN A 113 8.68 -4.12 9.50
N GLN A 114 9.18 -5.28 9.08
CA GLN A 114 8.89 -5.85 7.75
C GLN A 114 7.43 -6.28 7.56
N ASP A 115 6.69 -6.47 8.66
CA ASP A 115 5.26 -6.77 8.69
C ASP A 115 4.38 -5.50 8.63
N GLU A 116 4.94 -4.30 8.80
CA GLU A 116 4.17 -3.08 8.66
C GLU A 116 3.97 -2.68 7.19
N ILE A 117 4.97 -2.87 6.33
CA ILE A 117 4.93 -2.49 4.92
C ILE A 117 5.63 -3.51 4.02
N THR A 118 5.15 -3.62 2.77
CA THR A 118 5.82 -4.39 1.74
C THR A 118 6.48 -3.46 0.72
N LEU A 119 7.78 -3.63 0.52
CA LEU A 119 8.50 -3.04 -0.60
C LEU A 119 8.48 -4.01 -1.78
N SER A 120 8.20 -3.50 -2.97
CA SER A 120 8.47 -4.21 -4.22
C SER A 120 9.95 -4.53 -4.35
N PHE A 121 10.29 -5.48 -5.22
CA PHE A 121 11.69 -5.83 -5.49
C PHE A 121 12.51 -4.61 -5.93
N LYS A 122 11.92 -3.77 -6.81
CA LYS A 122 12.57 -2.54 -7.29
C LYS A 122 12.83 -1.55 -6.15
N GLU A 123 11.83 -1.26 -5.32
CA GLU A 123 11.98 -0.35 -4.18
C GLU A 123 13.01 -0.87 -3.17
N ARG A 124 13.01 -2.18 -2.90
CA ARG A 124 14.01 -2.80 -2.03
C ARG A 124 15.42 -2.63 -2.58
N LEU A 125 15.62 -2.89 -3.87
CA LEU A 125 16.94 -2.75 -4.51
C LEU A 125 17.40 -1.28 -4.52
N THR A 126 16.50 -0.35 -4.84
CA THR A 126 16.77 1.09 -4.79
C THR A 126 17.19 1.52 -3.39
N LEU A 127 16.42 1.15 -2.36
CA LEU A 127 16.76 1.46 -0.97
C LEU A 127 18.13 0.90 -0.56
N ILE A 128 18.40 -0.37 -0.87
CA ILE A 128 19.68 -1.00 -0.54
C ILE A 128 20.83 -0.28 -1.25
N ASN A 129 20.67 0.09 -2.52
CA ASN A 129 21.69 0.82 -3.26
C ASN A 129 21.95 2.22 -2.66
N GLU A 130 20.90 2.97 -2.34
CA GLU A 130 21.03 4.28 -1.68
C GLU A 130 21.74 4.17 -0.32
N VAL A 131 21.37 3.18 0.49
CA VAL A 131 22.05 2.92 1.77
C VAL A 131 23.50 2.51 1.53
N ASN A 132 23.81 1.68 0.54
CA ASN A 132 25.19 1.30 0.23
C ASN A 132 26.06 2.50 -0.12
N MET A 133 25.53 3.46 -0.89
CA MET A 133 26.24 4.69 -1.26
C MET A 133 26.44 5.64 -0.07
N LEU A 134 25.49 5.68 0.86
CA LEU A 134 25.52 6.61 2.00
C LEU A 134 26.27 6.05 3.21
N ASP A 135 26.02 4.79 3.55
CA ASP A 135 26.58 4.07 4.69
C ASP A 135 26.40 2.54 4.51
N SER A 136 27.34 1.90 3.83
CA SER A 136 27.30 0.44 3.58
C SER A 136 27.45 -0.42 4.84
N THR A 137 27.93 0.17 5.95
CA THR A 137 28.20 -0.58 7.20
C THR A 137 26.92 -1.04 7.90
N VAL A 138 25.79 -0.36 7.63
CA VAL A 138 24.49 -0.67 8.23
C VAL A 138 23.75 -1.78 7.48
N LEU A 139 24.20 -2.14 6.27
CA LEU A 139 23.56 -3.18 5.49
C LEU A 139 23.80 -4.55 6.13
N LEU A 140 22.74 -5.36 6.20
CA LEU A 140 22.87 -6.77 6.55
C LEU A 140 23.81 -7.48 5.55
N PRO A 141 24.58 -8.50 5.97
CA PRO A 141 25.51 -9.21 5.08
C PRO A 141 24.85 -9.74 3.80
N LYS A 142 23.62 -10.25 3.91
CA LYS A 142 22.82 -10.71 2.76
C LYS A 142 22.47 -9.60 1.76
N HIS A 143 22.38 -8.35 2.22
CA HIS A 143 22.11 -7.19 1.37
C HIS A 143 23.39 -6.59 0.81
N GLN A 144 24.50 -6.65 1.55
CA GLN A 144 25.83 -6.30 1.03
C GLN A 144 26.23 -7.20 -0.14
N ALA A 145 25.97 -8.51 -0.03
CA ALA A 145 26.24 -9.47 -1.10
C ALA A 145 25.50 -9.17 -2.42
N LEU A 146 24.39 -8.41 -2.39
CA LEU A 146 23.67 -7.98 -3.60
C LEU A 146 24.38 -6.85 -4.36
N MET A 147 25.30 -6.14 -3.70
CA MET A 147 26.00 -4.97 -4.24
C MET A 147 27.41 -5.30 -4.79
N GLY A 148 27.80 -6.57 -4.75
CA GLY A 148 29.18 -7.03 -4.98
C GLY A 148 29.93 -7.09 -3.64
N GLY A 149 30.35 -8.29 -3.24
CA GLY A 149 31.27 -8.48 -2.12
C GLY A 149 32.67 -7.97 -2.42
#